data_AF-A0A1M5TGX7-F1
#
_entry.id   AF-A0A1M5TGX7-F1
#
_cell.length_a   1.000
_cell.length_b   1.000
_cell.length_c   1.000
_cell.angle_alpha   90.00
_cell.angle_beta   90.00
_cell.angle_gamma   90.00
#
_symmetry.space_group_name_H-M   'P 1'
#
loop_
_entity.id
_entity.type
_entity.pdbx_description
1 polymer ?
#
loop_
_entity_poly.entity_id
_entity_poly.type
_entity_poly.pdbx_seq_one_letter_code
_entity_poly.pdbx_strand_id
1 'polypeptide(L)'
;MDINQKAKEFAYHIKNTNEFKKMNKSKIEIEKNKAIKRQLDEYISKKKNIYSRHKIEDASKKISQLNREYDDFFSLPIVSNYMQDTRNFNSLMEKLYKKIENELLK
;
A
#
# COMPACT_ATOMS: atom_id res chain seq x y z
N MET A 1 -2.48 8.80 32.31
CA MET A 1 -2.49 9.12 30.86
C MET A 1 -2.82 7.84 30.13
N ASP A 2 -3.93 7.80 29.38
CA ASP A 2 -4.40 6.57 28.72
C ASP A 2 -3.58 6.31 27.44
N ILE A 3 -3.05 5.10 27.29
CA ILE A 3 -2.32 4.67 26.09
C ILE A 3 -3.19 4.78 24.84
N ASN A 4 -4.51 4.57 24.97
CA ASN A 4 -5.44 4.74 23.85
C ASN A 4 -5.55 6.20 23.41
N GLN A 5 -5.44 7.14 24.35
CA GLN A 5 -5.41 8.57 24.03
C GLN A 5 -4.13 8.93 23.28
N LYS A 6 -2.98 8.39 23.69
CA LYS A 6 -1.70 8.58 22.97
C LYS A 6 -1.72 7.95 21.58
N ALA A 7 -2.34 6.80 21.41
CA ALA A 7 -2.53 6.17 20.10
C ALA A 7 -3.37 7.06 19.16
N LYS A 8 -4.42 7.70 19.67
CA LYS A 8 -5.23 8.66 18.89
C LYS A 8 -4.42 9.89 18.47
N GLU A 9 -3.65 10.48 19.39
CA GLU A 9 -2.77 11.61 19.09
C GLU A 9 -1.72 11.23 18.04
N PHE A 10 -1.08 10.08 18.19
CA PHE A 10 -0.11 9.57 17.24
C PHE A 10 -0.72 9.36 15.84
N ALA A 11 -1.90 8.75 15.76
CA ALA A 11 -2.62 8.59 14.50
C ALA A 11 -2.99 9.94 13.87
N TYR A 12 -3.37 10.94 14.68
CA TYR A 12 -3.63 12.29 14.21
C TYR A 12 -2.38 12.94 13.60
N HIS A 13 -1.21 12.78 14.23
CA HIS A 13 0.04 13.28 13.67
C HIS A 13 0.40 12.58 12.36
N ILE A 14 0.24 11.26 12.26
CA ILE A 14 0.48 10.51 11.02
C ILE A 14 -0.43 11.02 9.90
N LYS A 15 -1.72 11.24 10.17
CA LYS A 15 -2.66 11.78 9.16
C LYS A 15 -2.24 13.15 8.62
N ASN A 16 -1.49 13.92 9.40
CA ASN A 16 -1.02 15.25 9.01
C ASN A 16 0.29 15.25 8.23
N THR A 17 0.98 14.11 8.13
CA THR A 17 2.21 13.96 7.35
C THR A 17 1.97 14.17 5.85
N ASN A 18 3.00 14.62 5.15
CA ASN A 18 2.92 14.83 3.71
C ASN A 18 2.75 13.50 2.97
N GLU A 19 3.36 12.44 3.46
CA GLU A 19 3.28 11.08 2.94
C GLU A 19 1.85 10.56 2.99
N PHE A 20 1.17 10.69 4.14
CA PHE A 20 -0.24 10.30 4.24
C PHE A 20 -1.13 11.14 3.33
N LYS A 21 -0.95 12.47 3.31
CA LYS A 21 -1.77 13.37 2.48
C LYS A 21 -1.64 13.05 0.99
N LYS A 22 -0.41 12.82 0.51
CA LYS A 22 -0.13 12.44 -0.89
C LYS A 22 -0.75 11.09 -1.22
N MET A 23 -0.48 10.06 -0.41
CA MET A 23 -1.07 8.73 -0.58
C MET A 23 -2.60 8.76 -0.58
N ASN A 24 -3.22 9.50 0.33
CA ASN A 24 -4.67 9.64 0.40
C ASN A 24 -5.23 10.39 -0.82
N LYS A 25 -4.54 11.44 -1.31
CA LYS A 25 -4.94 12.13 -2.55
C LYS A 25 -4.90 11.19 -3.75
N SER A 26 -3.79 10.49 -3.95
CA SER A 26 -3.63 9.54 -5.06
C SER A 26 -4.63 8.37 -4.96
N LYS A 27 -4.96 7.93 -3.74
CA LYS A 27 -6.03 6.95 -3.50
C LYS A 27 -7.39 7.46 -3.97
N ILE A 28 -7.75 8.69 -3.59
CA ILE A 28 -9.02 9.31 -4.02
C ILE A 28 -9.07 9.46 -5.54
N GLU A 29 -7.97 9.79 -6.19
CA GLU A 29 -7.89 9.89 -7.66
C GLU A 29 -8.15 8.53 -8.34
N ILE A 30 -7.56 7.44 -7.82
CA ILE A 30 -7.87 6.08 -8.28
C ILE A 30 -9.34 5.75 -8.05
N GLU A 31 -9.89 6.07 -6.87
CA GLU A 31 -11.29 5.76 -6.52
C GLU A 31 -12.30 6.51 -7.39
N LYS A 32 -11.98 7.73 -7.83
CA LYS A 32 -12.80 8.51 -8.76
C LYS A 32 -12.83 7.89 -10.15
N ASN A 33 -11.74 7.25 -10.59
CA ASN A 33 -11.69 6.57 -11.87
C ASN A 33 -12.14 5.10 -11.76
N LYS A 34 -13.43 4.86 -12.00
CA LYS A 34 -14.05 3.52 -11.89
C LYS A 34 -13.34 2.45 -12.73
N ALA A 35 -12.84 2.79 -13.91
CA ALA A 35 -12.16 1.83 -14.79
C ALA A 35 -10.82 1.39 -14.20
N ILE A 36 -10.01 2.36 -13.75
CA ILE A 36 -8.71 2.10 -13.14
C ILE A 36 -8.86 1.37 -11.81
N LYS A 37 -9.81 1.79 -10.98
CA LYS A 37 -10.14 1.10 -9.73
C LYS A 37 -10.48 -0.37 -10.00
N ARG A 38 -11.35 -0.63 -10.97
CA ARG A 38 -11.74 -2.00 -11.33
C ARG A 38 -10.55 -2.84 -11.77
N GLN A 39 -9.67 -2.31 -12.62
CA GLN A 39 -8.46 -3.02 -13.06
C GLN A 39 -7.51 -3.30 -11.90
N LEU A 40 -7.35 -2.37 -10.96
CA LEU A 40 -6.56 -2.56 -9.75
C LEU A 40 -7.15 -3.65 -8.84
N ASP A 41 -8.47 -3.61 -8.61
CA ASP A 41 -9.18 -4.60 -7.80
C ASP A 41 -9.09 -6.01 -8.43
N GLU A 42 -9.19 -6.10 -9.76
CA GLU A 42 -9.00 -7.33 -10.52
C GLU A 42 -7.57 -7.87 -10.37
N TYR A 43 -6.55 -7.01 -10.47
CA TYR A 43 -5.16 -7.40 -10.22
C TYR A 43 -4.97 -7.94 -8.80
N ILE A 44 -5.49 -7.24 -7.78
CA ILE A 44 -5.39 -7.65 -6.38
C ILE A 44 -6.09 -9.00 -6.16
N SER A 45 -7.28 -9.20 -6.74
CA SER A 45 -8.03 -10.44 -6.66
C SER A 45 -7.28 -11.60 -7.32
N LYS A 46 -6.75 -11.41 -8.54
CA LYS A 46 -5.92 -12.40 -9.24
C LYS A 46 -4.67 -12.76 -8.43
N LYS A 47 -3.97 -11.77 -7.89
CA LYS A 47 -2.80 -11.97 -7.03
C LYS A 47 -3.14 -12.78 -5.77
N LYS A 48 -4.24 -12.44 -5.09
CA LYS A 48 -4.72 -13.19 -3.91
C LYS A 48 -5.06 -14.64 -4.27
N ASN A 49 -5.72 -14.86 -5.40
CA ASN A 49 -6.08 -16.19 -5.89
C ASN A 49 -4.86 -17.03 -6.27
N ILE A 50 -3.80 -16.41 -6.80
CA ILE A 50 -2.54 -17.11 -7.10
C ILE A 50 -1.91 -17.61 -5.79
N TYR A 51 -1.77 -16.74 -4.79
CA TYR A 51 -1.20 -17.12 -3.49
C TYR A 51 -2.06 -18.14 -2.72
N SER A 52 -3.38 -18.11 -2.85
CA SER A 52 -4.25 -19.05 -2.14
C SER A 52 -4.28 -20.45 -2.77
N ARG A 53 -3.99 -20.57 -4.07
CA ARG A 53 -4.15 -21.84 -4.82
C ARG A 53 -2.83 -22.54 -5.14
N HIS A 54 -1.69 -21.91 -4.93
CA HIS A 54 -0.39 -22.45 -5.34
C HIS A 54 0.62 -22.42 -4.20
N LYS A 55 1.54 -23.37 -4.21
CA LYS A 55 2.74 -23.31 -3.37
C LYS A 55 3.55 -22.07 -3.73
N ILE A 56 4.31 -21.54 -2.76
CA ILE A 56 5.03 -20.26 -2.88
C ILE A 56 5.91 -20.21 -4.14
N GLU A 57 6.57 -21.31 -4.48
CA GLU A 57 7.45 -21.43 -5.66
C GLU A 57 6.69 -21.24 -6.99
N ASP A 58 5.54 -21.91 -7.15
CA ASP A 58 4.69 -21.79 -8.35
C ASP A 58 3.93 -20.47 -8.38
N ALA A 59 3.54 -19.96 -7.21
CA ALA A 59 2.91 -18.66 -7.07
C ALA A 59 3.83 -17.55 -7.58
N SER A 60 5.13 -17.61 -7.25
CA SER A 60 6.12 -16.60 -7.70
C SER A 60 6.19 -16.46 -9.23
N LYS A 61 6.22 -17.58 -9.95
CA LYS A 61 6.20 -17.57 -11.43
C LYS A 61 4.92 -16.96 -11.98
N LYS A 62 3.75 -17.36 -11.45
CA LYS A 62 2.44 -16.84 -11.87
C LYS A 62 2.25 -15.35 -11.53
N ILE A 63 2.78 -14.89 -10.41
CA ILE A 63 2.80 -13.47 -10.05
C ILE A 63 3.69 -12.68 -11.00
N SER A 64 4.85 -13.21 -11.36
CA SER A 64 5.75 -12.55 -12.31
C SER A 64 5.09 -12.38 -13.68
N GLN A 65 4.35 -13.40 -14.14
CA GLN A 65 3.53 -13.30 -15.35
C GLN A 65 2.41 -12.26 -15.21
N LEU A 66 1.65 -12.31 -14.11
CA LEU A 66 0.58 -11.34 -13.84
C LEU A 66 1.11 -9.90 -13.80
N ASN A 67 2.31 -9.67 -13.28
CA ASN A 67 2.91 -8.34 -13.27
C ASN A 67 3.18 -7.85 -14.69
N ARG A 68 3.76 -8.69 -15.56
CA ARG A 68 3.99 -8.35 -16.97
C ARG A 68 2.69 -8.04 -17.72
N GLU A 69 1.62 -8.78 -17.46
CA GLU A 69 0.29 -8.51 -18.04
C GLU A 69 -0.26 -7.13 -17.64
N TYR A 70 0.19 -6.58 -16.51
CA TYR A 70 -0.25 -5.29 -15.98
C TYR A 70 0.86 -4.21 -16.08
N ASP A 71 1.96 -4.43 -16.82
CA ASP A 71 3.06 -3.46 -16.92
C ASP A 71 2.57 -2.12 -17.48
N ASP A 72 1.76 -2.14 -18.54
CA ASP A 72 1.17 -0.93 -19.12
C ASP A 72 0.24 -0.22 -18.12
N PHE A 73 -0.50 -1.00 -17.34
CA PHE A 73 -1.39 -0.47 -16.30
C PHE A 73 -0.60 0.21 -15.18
N PHE A 74 0.49 -0.39 -14.71
CA PHE A 74 1.36 0.21 -13.71
C PHE A 74 2.17 1.40 -14.23
N SER A 75 2.35 1.49 -15.55
CA SER A 75 2.99 2.62 -16.22
C SER A 75 2.07 3.84 -16.34
N LEU A 76 0.75 3.69 -16.13
CA LEU A 76 -0.17 4.82 -16.11
C LEU A 76 0.22 5.80 -14.98
N PRO A 77 0.35 7.12 -15.25
CA PRO A 77 0.81 8.08 -14.26
C PRO A 77 0.01 8.05 -12.96
N ILE A 78 -1.32 7.93 -13.05
CA ILE A 78 -2.21 7.87 -11.89
C ILE A 78 -1.96 6.63 -11.02
N VAL A 79 -1.67 5.47 -11.64
CA VAL A 79 -1.39 4.22 -10.94
C VAL A 79 0.03 4.23 -10.37
N SER A 80 1.01 4.66 -11.16
CA SER A 80 2.41 4.79 -10.76
C SER A 80 2.56 5.75 -9.57
N ASN A 81 1.91 6.92 -9.62
CA ASN A 81 1.90 7.89 -8.52
C ASN A 81 1.27 7.28 -7.26
N TYR A 82 0.11 6.62 -7.38
CA TYR A 82 -0.52 5.93 -6.26
C TYR A 82 0.39 4.87 -5.63
N MET A 83 1.06 4.05 -6.46
CA MET A 83 1.99 3.04 -5.98
C MET A 83 3.20 3.65 -5.27
N GLN A 84 3.77 4.70 -5.84
CA GLN A 84 4.92 5.39 -5.25
C GLN A 84 4.55 6.07 -3.93
N ASP A 85 3.42 6.79 -3.88
CA ASP A 85 2.95 7.44 -2.66
C ASP A 85 2.62 6.42 -1.56
N THR A 86 2.02 5.28 -1.94
CA THR A 86 1.77 4.17 -1.01
C THR A 86 3.07 3.58 -0.47
N ARG A 87 4.09 3.38 -1.31
CA ARG A 87 5.42 2.91 -0.86
C ARG A 87 6.07 3.90 0.11
N ASN A 88 6.03 5.20 -0.20
CA ASN A 88 6.59 6.24 0.64
C ASN A 88 5.92 6.27 2.02
N PHE A 89 4.58 6.21 2.05
CA PHE A 89 3.83 6.13 3.30
C PHE A 89 4.13 4.86 4.10
N ASN A 90 4.21 3.70 3.45
CA ASN A 90 4.57 2.45 4.11
C ASN A 90 5.99 2.50 4.70
N SER A 91 6.95 3.10 4.00
CA SER A 91 8.31 3.30 4.53
C SER A 91 8.33 4.21 5.76
N LEU A 92 7.53 5.28 5.77
CA LEU A 92 7.35 6.12 6.96
C LEU A 92 6.80 5.30 8.13
N MET A 93 5.74 4.52 7.91
CA MET A 93 5.13 3.68 8.93
C MET A 93 6.08 2.62 9.46
N GLU A 94 6.87 1.98 8.60
CA GLU A 94 7.89 1.00 9.00
C GLU A 94 8.96 1.64 9.89
N LYS A 95 9.46 2.83 9.53
CA LYS A 95 10.42 3.58 10.35
C LYS A 95 9.83 3.93 11.71
N LEU A 96 8.56 4.32 11.76
CA LEU A 96 7.86 4.62 13.01
C LEU A 96 7.70 3.37 13.88
N TYR A 97 7.31 2.25 13.29
CA TYR A 97 7.22 0.97 14.00
C TYR A 97 8.55 0.56 14.61
N LYS A 98 9.64 0.60 13.82
CA LYS A 98 11.00 0.32 14.31
C LYS A 98 11.43 1.24 15.45
N LYS A 99 11.04 2.53 15.40
CA LYS A 99 11.30 3.46 16.51
C LYS A 99 10.55 3.07 17.77
N ILE A 100 9.27 2.70 17.67
CA ILE A 100 8.48 2.23 18.82
C ILE A 100 9.11 0.97 19.41
N GLU A 101 9.44 0.00 18.57
CA GLU A 101 10.10 -1.25 18.98
C GLU A 101 11.41 -0.97 19.73
N ASN A 102 12.27 -0.09 19.21
CA ASN A 102 13.50 0.30 19.88
C ASN A 102 13.29 0.95 21.25
N GLU A 103 12.24 1.75 21.43
CA GLU A 103 11.94 2.34 22.75
C GLU A 103 11.34 1.33 23.73
N LEU A 104 10.74 0.23 23.24
CA LEU A 104 10.24 -0.87 24.09
C LEU A 104 11.34 -1.82 24.55
N LEU A 105 12.44 -1.90 23.81
CA LEU A 105 13.59 -2.78 24.09
C LEU A 105 14.73 -2.10 24.87
N LYS A 106 14.61 -0.79 25.13
CA LYS A 106 15.47 -0.03 26.04
C LYS A 106 15.03 -0.22 27.48
#